data_AF-A0AAW0GKY0-F1
#
_entry.id   AF-A0AAW0GKY0-F1
#
_cell.length_a   1.000
_cell.length_b   1.000
_cell.length_c   1.000
_cell.angle_alpha   90.00
_cell.angle_beta   90.00
_cell.angle_gamma   90.00
#
_symmetry.space_group_name_H-M   'P 1'
#
loop_
_entity.id
_entity.type
_entity.pdbx_description
1 polymer ?
#
loop_
_entity_poly.entity_id
_entity_poly.type
_entity_poly.pdbx_seq_one_letter_code
_entity_poly.pdbx_strand_id
1 'polypeptide(L)'
;MFPILRPLTAFATSARLRQSTFARTAHKRPFHSSWSSFAQSAMATKYITPDELAAIIKSEKVPAKDYFIVDVRDDDWRGGNIKGSQNTPSSEFYAKVDALVEQTKDVPMVIFHCALSQVRGPKAARIYAQTRLIRLGENEEETEDKPHEVYVLRGGFSDFQAKFKDDPELVENWEKDVWGAKWS
;
A
#
# COMPACT_ATOMS: atom_id res chain seq x y z
N MET A 1 -2.70 53.75 -87.20
CA MET A 1 -3.36 54.17 -85.94
C MET A 1 -2.57 53.59 -84.79
N PHE A 2 -1.75 54.40 -84.11
CA PHE A 2 -1.23 54.13 -82.76
C PHE A 2 -2.43 53.95 -81.78
N PRO A 3 -2.33 53.35 -80.56
CA PRO A 3 -1.15 53.40 -79.67
C PRO A 3 -0.98 52.15 -78.70
N ILE A 4 0.17 51.90 -78.04
CA ILE A 4 0.53 52.21 -76.61
C ILE A 4 0.52 51.02 -75.58
N LEU A 5 1.67 50.88 -74.90
CA LEU A 5 1.99 50.49 -73.50
C LEU A 5 1.93 49.03 -72.93
N ARG A 6 3.10 48.67 -72.34
CA ARG A 6 3.49 47.80 -71.19
C ARG A 6 2.45 47.67 -70.02
N PRO A 7 2.64 46.85 -68.94
CA PRO A 7 3.76 45.95 -68.55
C PRO A 7 3.37 44.55 -67.99
N LEU A 8 4.42 43.78 -67.63
CA LEU A 8 4.46 42.66 -66.68
C LEU A 8 3.54 42.82 -65.45
N THR A 9 2.93 41.73 -64.99
CA THR A 9 3.06 41.19 -63.61
C THR A 9 2.16 39.97 -63.44
N ALA A 10 2.77 38.81 -63.18
CA ALA A 10 2.06 37.62 -62.76
C ALA A 10 1.77 37.73 -61.25
N PHE A 11 0.50 37.87 -60.89
CA PHE A 11 0.04 37.72 -59.50
C PHE A 11 -0.26 36.24 -59.23
N ALA A 12 0.67 35.57 -58.56
CA ALA A 12 0.39 34.31 -57.88
C ALA A 12 -0.30 34.63 -56.54
N THR A 13 -1.61 34.44 -56.46
CA THR A 13 -2.33 34.44 -55.18
C THR A 13 -2.01 33.16 -54.43
N SER A 14 -1.08 33.28 -53.48
CA SER A 14 -0.76 32.26 -52.50
C SER A 14 -2.01 31.88 -51.69
N ALA A 15 -2.54 30.68 -51.92
CA ALA A 15 -3.49 30.05 -51.03
C ALA A 15 -2.75 29.73 -49.71
N ARG A 16 -2.89 30.65 -48.74
CA ARG A 16 -2.35 30.47 -47.39
C ARG A 16 -3.11 29.32 -46.73
N LEU A 17 -2.50 28.13 -46.74
CA LEU A 17 -2.92 27.00 -45.93
C LEU A 17 -3.01 27.51 -44.48
N ARG A 18 -4.23 27.58 -43.93
CA ARG A 18 -4.42 27.78 -42.50
C ARG A 18 -3.88 26.55 -41.80
N GLN A 19 -2.63 26.61 -41.35
CA GLN A 19 -2.16 25.71 -40.33
C GLN A 19 -3.02 25.95 -39.10
N SER A 20 -3.99 25.06 -38.89
CA SER A 20 -4.64 24.86 -37.61
C SER A 20 -3.55 24.40 -36.65
N THR A 21 -2.93 25.36 -35.96
CA THR A 21 -2.18 25.08 -34.76
C THR A 21 -3.20 24.66 -33.70
N PHE A 22 -3.43 23.36 -33.58
CA PHE A 22 -3.96 22.80 -32.33
C PHE A 22 -2.92 23.10 -31.25
N ALA A 23 -3.09 24.24 -30.59
CA ALA A 23 -2.43 24.48 -29.31
C ALA A 23 -2.95 23.40 -28.36
N ARG A 24 -2.12 22.38 -28.09
CA ARG A 24 -2.30 21.55 -26.89
C ARG A 24 -2.16 22.50 -25.73
N THR A 25 -3.27 22.94 -25.17
CA THR A 25 -3.33 23.48 -23.82
C THR A 25 -2.83 22.40 -22.90
N ALA A 26 -1.53 22.40 -22.64
CA ALA A 26 -0.96 21.70 -21.51
C ALA A 26 -1.51 22.41 -20.27
N HIS A 27 -2.63 21.91 -19.76
CA HIS A 27 -2.98 22.12 -18.36
C HIS A 27 -1.85 21.52 -17.55
N LYS A 28 -0.84 22.34 -17.25
CA LYS A 28 0.14 22.04 -16.21
C LYS A 28 -0.66 22.01 -14.91
N ARG A 29 -1.11 20.81 -14.54
CA ARG A 29 -1.61 20.55 -13.18
C ARG A 29 -0.51 21.01 -12.22
N PRO A 30 -0.82 21.80 -11.18
CA PRO A 30 0.19 22.19 -10.22
C PRO A 30 0.68 20.91 -9.55
N PHE A 31 1.95 20.57 -9.76
CA PHE A 31 2.61 19.50 -9.01
C PHE A 31 2.79 20.02 -7.58
N HIS A 32 1.78 19.79 -6.76
CA HIS A 32 1.74 20.15 -5.35
C HIS A 32 2.86 19.42 -4.60
N SER A 33 3.84 20.17 -4.10
CA SER A 33 5.00 19.67 -3.35
C SER A 33 4.62 18.98 -2.02
N SER A 34 3.42 19.28 -1.47
CA SER A 34 2.88 18.65 -0.25
C SER A 34 2.67 17.14 -0.40
N TRP A 35 2.17 16.71 -1.58
CA TRP A 35 1.89 15.29 -1.87
C TRP A 35 3.16 14.43 -1.80
N SER A 36 4.30 15.01 -2.16
CA SER A 36 5.60 14.33 -2.13
C SER A 36 6.05 13.96 -0.71
N SER A 37 5.80 14.80 0.30
CA SER A 37 6.28 14.54 1.66
C SER A 37 5.37 13.58 2.44
N PHE A 38 4.06 13.67 2.23
CA PHE A 38 3.10 12.72 2.80
C PHE A 38 3.24 11.33 2.18
N ALA A 39 3.35 11.25 0.85
CA ALA A 39 3.62 9.98 0.18
C ALA A 39 4.96 9.38 0.64
N GLN A 40 6.02 10.19 0.80
CA GLN A 40 7.31 9.69 1.30
C GLN A 40 7.23 9.14 2.73
N SER A 41 6.48 9.83 3.62
CA SER A 41 6.26 9.41 5.01
C SER A 41 5.38 8.16 5.11
N ALA A 42 4.32 8.07 4.30
CA ALA A 42 3.44 6.90 4.21
C ALA A 42 4.15 5.64 3.66
N MET A 43 5.28 5.81 2.97
CA MET A 43 6.08 4.70 2.43
C MET A 43 7.18 4.22 3.38
N ALA A 44 7.47 4.95 4.47
CA ALA A 44 8.45 4.51 5.46
C ALA A 44 7.88 3.36 6.29
N THR A 45 8.58 2.21 6.30
CA THR A 45 8.13 1.03 7.06
C THR A 45 8.25 1.28 8.56
N LYS A 46 7.11 1.44 9.23
CA LYS A 46 7.03 1.48 10.70
C LYS A 46 7.08 0.05 11.25
N TYR A 47 7.70 -0.12 12.40
CA TYR A 47 7.77 -1.41 13.09
C TYR A 47 7.07 -1.33 14.44
N ILE A 48 6.44 -2.42 14.83
CA ILE A 48 5.87 -2.64 16.16
C ILE A 48 6.54 -3.86 16.80
N THR A 49 6.77 -3.82 18.11
CA THR A 49 7.35 -4.94 18.86
C THR A 49 6.28 -5.96 19.26
N PRO A 50 6.68 -7.21 19.59
CA PRO A 50 5.75 -8.21 20.11
C PRO A 50 4.99 -7.74 21.36
N ASP A 51 5.65 -7.03 22.27
CA ASP A 51 5.05 -6.49 23.49
C ASP A 51 3.98 -5.43 23.21
N GLU A 52 4.27 -4.49 22.31
CA GLU A 52 3.31 -3.45 21.93
C GLU A 52 2.08 -4.07 21.25
N LEU A 53 2.27 -5.06 20.37
CA LEU A 53 1.15 -5.76 19.74
C LEU A 53 0.34 -6.56 20.77
N ALA A 54 0.99 -7.25 21.70
CA ALA A 54 0.30 -7.97 22.78
C ALA A 54 -0.51 -7.03 23.68
N ALA A 55 0.03 -5.85 24.00
CA ALA A 55 -0.68 -4.81 24.75
C ALA A 55 -1.90 -4.27 23.97
N ILE A 56 -1.80 -4.13 22.64
CA ILE A 56 -2.92 -3.75 21.79
C ILE A 56 -4.01 -4.82 21.81
N ILE A 57 -3.65 -6.10 21.66
CA ILE A 57 -4.62 -7.21 21.64
C ILE A 57 -5.36 -7.33 22.97
N LYS A 58 -4.67 -7.09 24.10
CA LYS A 58 -5.24 -7.13 25.45
C LYS A 58 -5.91 -5.83 25.90
N SER A 59 -5.93 -4.80 25.07
CA SER A 59 -6.61 -3.54 25.37
C SER A 59 -8.08 -3.60 24.96
N GLU A 60 -8.83 -2.52 25.23
CA GLU A 60 -10.23 -2.35 24.79
C GLU A 60 -10.39 -2.16 23.27
N LYS A 61 -9.29 -2.22 22.49
CA LYS A 61 -9.33 -2.09 21.03
C LYS A 61 -9.95 -3.33 20.39
N VAL A 62 -10.81 -3.10 19.42
CA VAL A 62 -11.58 -4.14 18.73
C VAL A 62 -10.88 -4.57 17.44
N PRO A 63 -10.61 -5.88 17.25
CA PRO A 63 -10.10 -6.42 15.98
C PRO A 63 -11.02 -6.06 14.80
N ALA A 64 -10.43 -5.79 13.63
CA ALA A 64 -11.11 -5.37 12.40
C ALA A 64 -11.88 -4.04 12.45
N LYS A 65 -11.80 -3.32 13.57
CA LYS A 65 -12.30 -1.94 13.70
C LYS A 65 -11.17 -0.98 14.05
N ASP A 66 -10.43 -1.26 15.11
CA ASP A 66 -9.34 -0.39 15.60
C ASP A 66 -7.97 -0.84 15.07
N TYR A 67 -7.80 -2.14 14.85
CA TYR A 67 -6.59 -2.71 14.27
C TYR A 67 -6.89 -3.97 13.44
N PHE A 68 -5.98 -4.31 12.51
CA PHE A 68 -6.06 -5.50 11.68
C PHE A 68 -4.68 -6.15 11.56
N ILE A 69 -4.59 -7.47 11.76
CA ILE A 69 -3.33 -8.21 11.68
C ILE A 69 -3.34 -9.09 10.43
N VAL A 70 -2.33 -8.92 9.57
CA VAL A 70 -2.16 -9.68 8.32
C VAL A 70 -0.94 -10.58 8.45
N ASP A 71 -1.16 -11.89 8.46
CA ASP A 71 -0.11 -12.90 8.43
C ASP A 71 0.15 -13.31 6.98
N VAL A 72 1.32 -12.98 6.44
CA VAL A 72 1.69 -13.31 5.06
C VAL A 72 2.58 -14.55 4.92
N ARG A 73 2.57 -15.43 5.93
CA ARG A 73 3.18 -16.76 5.81
C ARG A 73 2.43 -17.62 4.77
N ASP A 74 3.18 -18.52 4.14
CA ASP A 74 2.68 -19.46 3.14
C ASP A 74 2.47 -20.81 3.84
N ASP A 75 3.12 -21.89 3.40
CA ASP A 75 3.03 -23.21 4.04
C ASP A 75 3.53 -23.20 5.51
N ASP A 76 4.40 -22.25 5.84
CA ASP A 76 4.94 -22.03 7.19
C ASP A 76 3.96 -21.29 8.13
N TRP A 77 2.71 -21.08 7.70
CA TRP A 77 1.64 -20.58 8.56
C TRP A 77 1.19 -21.62 9.59
N ARG A 78 1.20 -22.91 9.23
CA ARG A 78 0.78 -24.02 10.09
C ARG A 78 1.61 -24.10 11.37
N GLY A 79 0.98 -24.50 12.47
CA GLY A 79 1.62 -24.72 13.77
C GLY A 79 1.45 -23.56 14.76
N GLY A 80 0.66 -22.55 14.42
CA GLY A 80 0.25 -21.48 15.31
C GLY A 80 0.16 -20.15 14.59
N ASN A 81 -0.74 -19.30 15.06
CA ASN A 81 -0.91 -17.94 14.55
C ASN A 81 -1.29 -16.97 15.66
N ILE A 82 -1.12 -15.67 15.39
CA ILE A 82 -1.61 -14.62 16.30
C ILE A 82 -3.13 -14.66 16.28
N LYS A 83 -3.75 -14.60 17.45
CA LYS A 83 -5.20 -14.68 17.58
C LYS A 83 -5.88 -13.56 16.79
N GLY A 84 -6.84 -13.91 15.94
CA GLY A 84 -7.57 -12.95 15.12
C GLY A 84 -6.79 -12.38 13.93
N SER A 85 -5.60 -12.92 13.62
CA SER A 85 -4.88 -12.57 12.38
C SER A 85 -5.55 -13.20 11.16
N GLN A 86 -5.57 -12.48 10.03
CA GLN A 86 -5.98 -13.02 8.73
C GLN A 86 -4.75 -13.49 7.96
N ASN A 87 -4.72 -14.77 7.58
CA ASN A 87 -3.69 -15.28 6.70
C ASN A 87 -3.93 -14.84 5.24
N THR A 88 -2.97 -14.12 4.68
CA THR A 88 -2.94 -13.71 3.27
C THR A 88 -1.58 -14.08 2.69
N PRO A 89 -1.38 -15.32 2.21
CA PRO A 89 -0.09 -15.84 1.80
C PRO A 89 0.67 -14.95 0.83
N SER A 90 1.98 -14.85 1.00
CA SER A 90 2.83 -13.95 0.20
C SER A 90 2.83 -14.30 -1.30
N SER A 91 2.68 -15.59 -1.61
CA SER A 91 2.54 -16.13 -2.97
C SER A 91 1.31 -15.61 -3.72
N GLU A 92 0.21 -15.34 -3.00
CA GLU A 92 -1.06 -14.87 -3.54
C GLU A 92 -1.31 -13.37 -3.30
N PHE A 93 -0.39 -12.70 -2.60
CA PHE A 93 -0.62 -11.36 -2.08
C PHE A 93 -0.98 -10.33 -3.15
N TYR A 94 -0.35 -10.39 -4.33
CA TYR A 94 -0.64 -9.47 -5.44
C TYR A 94 -2.08 -9.60 -5.96
N ALA A 95 -2.66 -10.80 -5.91
CA ALA A 95 -4.05 -11.01 -6.34
C ALA A 95 -5.06 -10.57 -5.27
N LYS A 96 -4.66 -10.58 -3.98
CA LYS A 96 -5.55 -10.31 -2.84
C LYS A 96 -5.46 -8.89 -2.29
N VAL A 97 -4.39 -8.14 -2.59
CA VAL A 97 -4.14 -6.83 -1.98
C VAL A 97 -5.26 -5.81 -2.24
N ASP A 98 -5.90 -5.85 -3.41
CA ASP A 98 -7.01 -4.95 -3.71
C ASP A 98 -8.21 -5.16 -2.78
N ALA A 99 -8.58 -6.43 -2.54
CA ALA A 99 -9.65 -6.79 -1.62
C ALA A 99 -9.27 -6.47 -0.16
N LEU A 100 -7.99 -6.68 0.20
CA LEU A 100 -7.48 -6.33 1.52
C LEU A 100 -7.58 -4.81 1.76
N VAL A 101 -7.19 -3.97 0.80
CA VAL A 101 -7.32 -2.51 0.91
C VAL A 101 -8.78 -2.09 1.11
N GLU A 102 -9.71 -2.68 0.39
CA GLU A 102 -11.14 -2.39 0.57
C GLU A 102 -11.64 -2.81 1.96
N GLN A 103 -11.22 -3.99 2.43
CA GLN A 103 -11.59 -4.52 3.75
C GLN A 103 -11.07 -3.65 4.89
N THR A 104 -9.86 -3.09 4.77
CA THR A 104 -9.19 -2.34 5.84
C THR A 104 -9.20 -0.83 5.64
N LYS A 105 -9.99 -0.30 4.68
CA LYS A 105 -10.00 1.13 4.34
C LYS A 105 -10.29 2.05 5.53
N ASP A 106 -11.19 1.60 6.42
CA ASP A 106 -11.66 2.33 7.61
C ASP A 106 -10.93 1.91 8.90
N VAL A 107 -10.02 0.93 8.84
CA VAL A 107 -9.28 0.46 10.02
C VAL A 107 -8.07 1.37 10.24
N PRO A 108 -7.88 1.99 11.41
CA PRO A 108 -6.78 2.93 11.64
C PRO A 108 -5.38 2.30 11.62
N MET A 109 -5.26 1.02 11.93
CA MET A 109 -3.96 0.35 12.09
C MET A 109 -3.95 -1.02 11.42
N VAL A 110 -3.01 -1.23 10.50
CA VAL A 110 -2.81 -2.54 9.83
C VAL A 110 -1.39 -3.03 10.10
N ILE A 111 -1.26 -4.21 10.71
CA ILE A 111 0.00 -4.80 11.11
C ILE A 111 0.28 -6.02 10.25
N PHE A 112 1.38 -5.98 9.49
CA PHE A 112 1.85 -7.11 8.69
C PHE A 112 2.92 -7.90 9.43
N HIS A 113 2.93 -9.22 9.23
CA HIS A 113 4.05 -10.05 9.66
C HIS A 113 4.23 -11.27 8.78
N CYS A 114 5.40 -11.89 8.85
CA CYS A 114 5.58 -13.27 8.37
C CYS A 114 6.21 -14.12 9.49
N ALA A 115 6.98 -15.16 9.15
CA ALA A 115 7.68 -15.96 10.17
C ALA A 115 8.72 -15.13 10.94
N LEU A 116 9.57 -14.37 10.23
CA LEU A 116 10.65 -13.56 10.80
C LEU A 116 10.52 -12.05 10.51
N SER A 117 9.57 -11.67 9.64
CA SER A 117 9.35 -10.30 9.16
C SER A 117 10.57 -9.60 8.56
N GLN A 118 11.46 -10.35 7.90
CA GLN A 118 12.66 -9.80 7.24
C GLN A 118 12.47 -9.52 5.73
N VAL A 119 11.58 -10.27 5.07
CA VAL A 119 11.37 -10.19 3.61
C VAL A 119 9.90 -10.06 3.26
N ARG A 120 9.11 -11.13 3.48
CA ARG A 120 7.68 -11.19 3.09
C ARG A 120 6.83 -10.12 3.78
N GLY A 121 6.96 -9.98 5.11
CA GLY A 121 6.24 -8.96 5.89
C GLY A 121 6.46 -7.52 5.39
N PRO A 122 7.72 -7.01 5.37
CA PRO A 122 8.01 -5.68 4.85
C PRO A 122 7.60 -5.47 3.39
N LYS A 123 7.78 -6.50 2.53
CA LYS A 123 7.35 -6.44 1.13
C LYS A 123 5.83 -6.27 1.01
N ALA A 124 5.05 -7.07 1.75
CA ALA A 124 3.59 -7.01 1.74
C ALA A 124 3.08 -5.66 2.26
N ALA A 125 3.62 -5.17 3.38
CA ALA A 125 3.27 -3.87 3.94
C ALA A 125 3.49 -2.73 2.93
N ARG A 126 4.64 -2.73 2.23
CA ARG A 126 4.93 -1.74 1.19
C ARG A 126 3.96 -1.82 0.01
N ILE A 127 3.69 -3.03 -0.49
CA ILE A 127 2.75 -3.23 -1.61
C ILE A 127 1.36 -2.74 -1.20
N TYR A 128 0.88 -3.12 -0.01
CA TYR A 128 -0.40 -2.66 0.52
C TYR A 128 -0.47 -1.13 0.63
N ALA A 129 0.54 -0.48 1.21
CA ALA A 129 0.57 0.98 1.32
C ALA A 129 0.54 1.67 -0.06
N GLN A 130 1.29 1.15 -1.03
CA GLN A 130 1.29 1.67 -2.40
C GLN A 130 -0.07 1.47 -3.09
N THR A 131 -0.65 0.28 -2.99
CA THR A 131 -1.98 -0.01 -3.56
C THR A 131 -3.03 0.88 -2.92
N ARG A 132 -3.00 1.08 -1.59
CA ARG A 132 -3.92 1.97 -0.89
C ARG A 132 -3.81 3.41 -1.40
N LEU A 133 -2.59 3.93 -1.56
CA LEU A 133 -2.37 5.28 -2.10
C LEU A 133 -2.89 5.41 -3.53
N ILE A 134 -2.64 4.44 -4.39
CA ILE A 134 -3.12 4.47 -5.79
C ILE A 134 -4.65 4.40 -5.85
N ARG A 135 -5.29 3.59 -5.00
CA ARG A 135 -6.74 3.35 -5.05
C ARG A 135 -7.56 4.42 -4.34
N LEU A 136 -7.07 4.92 -3.21
CA LEU A 136 -7.81 5.84 -2.33
C LEU A 136 -7.27 7.27 -2.38
N GLY A 137 -6.00 7.45 -2.79
CA GLY A 137 -5.30 8.74 -2.78
C GLY A 137 -5.71 9.73 -3.88
N GLU A 138 -6.55 9.31 -4.85
CA GLU A 138 -7.13 10.25 -5.83
C GLU A 138 -8.32 11.06 -5.25
N ASN A 139 -8.81 10.72 -4.05
CA ASN A 139 -9.96 11.35 -3.39
C ASN A 139 -9.59 12.10 -2.10
N GLU A 140 -8.31 12.46 -1.92
CA GLU A 140 -7.78 13.03 -0.66
C GLU A 140 -8.39 14.37 -0.24
N GLU A 141 -9.04 15.11 -1.15
CA GLU A 141 -9.78 16.34 -0.77
C GLU A 141 -10.99 16.05 0.15
N GLU A 142 -11.42 14.78 0.30
CA GLU A 142 -12.53 14.39 1.18
C GLU A 142 -12.11 13.53 2.41
N THR A 143 -10.84 13.14 2.54
CA THR A 143 -10.42 12.14 3.55
C THR A 143 -9.48 12.68 4.64
N GLU A 144 -9.51 13.97 4.92
CA GLU A 144 -8.50 14.69 5.73
C GLU A 144 -8.30 14.18 7.18
N ASP A 145 -9.16 13.30 7.73
CA ASP A 145 -9.19 13.02 9.18
C ASP A 145 -9.13 11.54 9.64
N LYS A 146 -8.97 10.54 8.77
CA LYS A 146 -8.82 9.14 9.25
C LYS A 146 -7.35 8.70 9.27
N PRO A 147 -6.68 8.67 10.44
CA PRO A 147 -5.32 8.15 10.53
C PRO A 147 -5.33 6.68 10.10
N HIS A 148 -4.50 6.33 9.13
CA HIS A 148 -4.30 4.95 8.67
C HIS A 148 -2.81 4.63 8.66
N GLU A 149 -2.38 3.80 9.60
CA GLU A 149 -0.99 3.45 9.80
C GLU A 149 -0.72 1.99 9.47
N VAL A 150 0.40 1.76 8.77
CA VAL A 150 0.86 0.44 8.38
C VAL A 150 2.12 0.10 9.17
N TYR A 151 2.10 -1.02 9.87
CA TYR A 151 3.20 -1.52 10.70
C TYR A 151 3.68 -2.88 10.22
N VAL A 152 4.93 -3.21 10.55
CA VAL A 152 5.49 -4.55 10.45
C VAL A 152 5.85 -5.06 11.85
N LEU A 153 5.36 -6.24 12.23
CA LEU A 153 5.74 -6.87 13.49
C LEU A 153 7.20 -7.30 13.45
N ARG A 154 8.04 -6.68 14.28
CA ARG A 154 9.45 -7.02 14.44
C ARG A 154 9.58 -8.47 14.95
N GLY A 155 10.47 -9.24 14.32
CA GLY A 155 10.69 -10.64 14.69
C GLY A 155 9.67 -11.64 14.13
N GLY A 156 8.57 -11.13 13.56
CA GLY A 156 7.49 -11.95 13.00
C GLY A 156 6.83 -12.86 14.03
N PHE A 157 6.18 -13.92 13.53
CA PHE A 157 5.51 -14.88 14.39
C PHE A 157 6.50 -15.68 15.25
N SER A 158 7.73 -15.90 14.78
CA SER A 158 8.77 -16.64 15.52
C SER A 158 9.02 -16.05 16.90
N ASP A 159 9.28 -14.74 16.96
CA ASP A 159 9.55 -14.05 18.24
C ASP A 159 8.27 -13.90 19.06
N PHE A 160 7.14 -13.63 18.41
CA PHE A 160 5.85 -13.49 19.08
C PHE A 160 5.43 -14.78 19.80
N GLN A 161 5.45 -15.93 19.10
CA GLN A 161 5.10 -17.21 19.70
C GLN A 161 6.11 -17.64 20.77
N ALA A 162 7.41 -17.34 20.58
CA ALA A 162 8.43 -17.72 21.56
C ALA A 162 8.14 -17.12 22.93
N LYS A 163 7.54 -15.92 22.94
CA LYS A 163 7.17 -15.17 24.13
C LYS A 163 5.76 -15.45 24.65
N PHE A 164 4.79 -15.66 23.76
CA PHE A 164 3.36 -15.66 24.11
C PHE A 164 2.61 -16.95 23.76
N LYS A 165 3.28 -18.03 23.32
CA LYS A 165 2.62 -19.32 22.99
C LYS A 165 1.73 -19.89 24.09
N ASP A 166 2.06 -19.62 25.36
CA ASP A 166 1.33 -20.14 26.52
C ASP A 166 0.10 -19.27 26.86
N ASP A 167 -0.13 -18.19 26.11
CA ASP A 167 -1.23 -17.25 26.29
C ASP A 167 -2.30 -17.41 25.20
N PRO A 168 -3.46 -18.02 25.52
CA PRO A 168 -4.53 -18.30 24.56
C PRO A 168 -5.31 -17.05 24.13
N GLU A 169 -5.05 -15.88 24.72
CA GLU A 169 -5.58 -14.59 24.25
C GLU A 169 -4.74 -14.02 23.10
N LEU A 170 -3.47 -14.42 23.00
CA LEU A 170 -2.52 -13.87 22.04
C LEU A 170 -2.19 -14.85 20.91
N VAL A 171 -2.10 -16.14 21.21
CA VAL A 171 -1.73 -17.18 20.24
C VAL A 171 -2.80 -18.26 20.19
N GLU A 172 -3.17 -18.67 18.99
CA GLU A 172 -4.09 -19.78 18.75
C GLU A 172 -3.47 -20.81 17.79
N ASN A 173 -4.06 -22.02 17.76
CA ASN A 173 -3.62 -23.13 16.91
C ASN A 173 -2.15 -23.53 17.08
N TRP A 174 -1.56 -23.27 18.25
CA TRP A 174 -0.15 -23.56 18.48
C TRP A 174 0.09 -25.07 18.59
N GLU A 175 1.01 -25.59 17.77
CA GLU A 175 1.34 -27.01 17.74
C GLU A 175 2.75 -27.25 18.30
N LYS A 176 2.82 -28.01 19.39
CA LYS A 176 4.10 -28.34 20.03
C LYS A 176 5.05 -29.05 19.08
N ASP A 177 4.57 -29.90 18.19
CA ASP A 177 5.47 -30.70 17.34
C ASP A 177 6.12 -29.86 16.23
N VAL A 178 5.50 -28.75 15.83
CA VAL A 178 6.06 -27.82 14.83
C VAL A 178 7.19 -26.99 15.44
N TRP A 179 7.04 -26.55 16.70
CA TRP A 179 7.99 -25.64 17.36
C TRP A 179 8.91 -26.34 18.38
N GLY A 180 8.57 -27.56 18.77
CA GLY A 180 9.19 -28.34 19.83
C GLY A 180 10.29 -29.26 19.35
N ALA A 181 10.69 -29.19 18.08
CA ALA A 181 11.89 -29.84 17.56
C ALA A 181 13.15 -29.19 18.16
N LYS A 182 13.37 -29.45 19.44
CA LYS A 182 14.70 -29.43 20.04
C LYS A 182 15.47 -30.54 19.35
N TRP A 183 16.46 -30.16 18.54
CA TRP A 183 17.60 -31.02 18.23
C TRP A 183 18.11 -31.59 19.56
N SER A 184 17.81 -32.88 19.78
CA SER A 184 18.38 -33.67 20.87
C SER A 184 19.69 -34.27 20.39
#